data_AF-A0A0A7I891-F1
#
_entry.id   AF-A0A0A7I891-F1
#
_cell.length_a   1.000
_cell.length_b   1.000
_cell.length_c   1.000
_cell.angle_alpha   90.00
_cell.angle_beta   90.00
_cell.angle_gamma   90.00
#
_symmetry.space_group_name_H-M   'P 1'
#
loop_
_entity.id
_entity.type
_entity.pdbx_description
1 polymer ?
#
loop_
_entity_poly.entity_id
_entity_poly.type
_entity_poly.pdbx_seq_one_letter_code
_entity_poly.pdbx_strand_id
1 'polypeptide(L)'
;MTTVNKAIATLEQLNPRSKWGRAVRDDAVDMLGNLGNGDMELPSDRHELRELLLDGAADWTQYSYDGCALVYNVDIAEHYFTPSQLRRYMAQRHDASMAFNGETLLDMQARALRMAEHLIGKNL
;
A
#
# COMPACT_ATOMS: atom_id res chain seq x y z
N MET A 1 -12.13 21.27 0.91
CA MET A 1 -11.80 20.05 1.67
C MET A 1 -12.10 18.87 0.77
N THR A 2 -11.24 17.85 0.77
CA THR A 2 -11.33 16.69 -0.13
C THR A 2 -11.86 15.51 0.66
N THR A 3 -12.94 14.89 0.18
CA THR A 3 -13.51 13.70 0.80
C THR A 3 -12.79 12.43 0.35
N VAL A 4 -12.93 11.35 1.12
CA VAL A 4 -12.40 10.02 0.79
C VAL A 4 -12.79 9.59 -0.64
N ASN A 5 -14.07 9.66 -1.01
CA ASN A 5 -14.56 9.29 -2.34
C ASN A 5 -13.92 10.12 -3.45
N LYS A 6 -13.73 11.43 -3.22
CA LYS A 6 -13.11 12.32 -4.20
C LYS A 6 -11.61 12.04 -4.37
N ALA A 7 -10.92 11.71 -3.27
CA ALA A 7 -9.52 11.31 -3.31
C ALA A 7 -9.35 9.98 -4.05
N ILE A 8 -10.18 8.97 -3.75
CA ILE A 8 -10.19 7.67 -4.47
C ILE A 8 -10.41 7.90 -5.97
N ALA A 9 -11.44 8.65 -6.36
CA ALA A 9 -11.72 8.93 -7.77
C ALA A 9 -10.54 9.63 -8.48
N THR A 10 -9.79 10.47 -7.78
CA THR A 10 -8.59 11.13 -8.30
C THR A 10 -7.43 10.13 -8.48
N LEU A 11 -7.23 9.24 -7.52
CA LEU A 11 -6.20 8.20 -7.57
C LEU A 11 -6.47 7.18 -8.69
N GLU A 12 -7.73 6.78 -8.90
CA GLU A 12 -8.13 5.83 -9.95
C GLU A 12 -7.85 6.36 -11.37
N GLN A 13 -7.87 7.68 -11.56
CA GLN A 13 -7.50 8.32 -12.82
C GLN A 13 -6.00 8.27 -13.10
N LEU A 14 -5.17 8.01 -12.09
CA LEU A 14 -3.73 7.84 -12.28
C LEU A 14 -3.46 6.54 -13.05
N ASN A 15 -2.62 6.64 -14.08
CA ASN A 15 -2.21 5.51 -14.90
C ASN A 15 -0.69 5.24 -14.82
N PRO A 16 -0.17 4.68 -13.71
CA PRO A 16 1.23 4.30 -13.59
C PRO A 16 1.63 3.24 -14.62
N ARG A 17 2.80 3.43 -15.24
CA ARG A 17 3.30 2.51 -16.29
C ARG A 17 3.86 1.21 -15.71
N SER A 18 4.39 1.24 -14.49
CA SER A 18 5.02 0.08 -13.84
C SER A 18 4.03 -0.71 -12.99
N LYS A 19 4.25 -2.02 -12.85
CA LYS A 19 3.48 -2.89 -11.93
C LYS A 19 3.59 -2.39 -10.48
N TRP A 20 4.79 -1.98 -10.05
CA TRP A 20 5.00 -1.35 -8.75
C TRP A 20 4.16 -0.08 -8.56
N GLY A 21 4.17 0.84 -9.53
CA GLY A 21 3.40 2.08 -9.43
C GLY A 21 1.89 1.84 -9.39
N ARG A 22 1.40 0.83 -10.11
CA ARG A 22 0.00 0.42 -10.04
C ARG A 22 -0.35 -0.15 -8.66
N ALA A 23 0.47 -1.06 -8.14
CA ALA A 23 0.27 -1.61 -6.80
C ALA A 23 0.26 -0.54 -5.70
N VAL A 24 1.17 0.45 -5.75
CA VAL A 24 1.16 1.60 -4.80
C VAL A 24 -0.09 2.45 -4.92
N ARG A 25 -0.63 2.63 -6.13
CA ARG A 25 -1.91 3.33 -6.33
C ARG A 25 -3.06 2.51 -5.75
N ASP A 26 -3.06 1.20 -6.00
CA ASP A 26 -4.09 0.30 -5.49
C ASP A 26 -4.06 0.28 -3.95
N ASP A 27 -2.88 0.22 -3.32
CA ASP A 27 -2.70 0.37 -1.87
C ASP A 27 -3.28 1.70 -1.36
N ALA A 28 -3.08 2.80 -2.09
CA ALA A 28 -3.61 4.11 -1.71
C ALA A 28 -5.15 4.15 -1.75
N VAL A 29 -5.76 3.46 -2.71
CA VAL A 29 -7.21 3.32 -2.80
C VAL A 29 -7.72 2.44 -1.65
N ASP A 30 -7.07 1.32 -1.38
CA ASP A 30 -7.45 0.39 -0.31
C ASP A 30 -7.36 1.05 1.08
N MET A 31 -6.28 1.79 1.36
CA MET A 31 -6.14 2.57 2.60
C MET A 31 -7.32 3.52 2.84
N LEU A 32 -7.72 4.26 1.79
CA LEU A 32 -8.84 5.18 1.86
C LEU A 32 -10.18 4.45 1.99
N GLY A 33 -10.34 3.31 1.32
CA GLY A 33 -11.51 2.45 1.42
C GLY A 33 -11.72 1.89 2.83
N ASN A 34 -10.63 1.58 3.53
CA ASN A 34 -10.66 1.04 4.90
C ASN A 34 -11.17 2.06 5.95
N LEU A 35 -11.21 3.36 5.65
CA LEU A 35 -11.76 4.38 6.55
C LEU A 35 -13.29 4.30 6.72
N GLY A 36 -13.97 3.47 5.92
CA GLY A 36 -15.38 3.09 6.12
C GLY A 36 -16.43 4.16 5.80
N ASN A 37 -16.05 5.43 5.66
CA ASN A 37 -16.96 6.52 5.28
C ASN A 37 -16.40 7.33 4.10
N GLY A 38 -16.99 7.14 2.92
CA GLY A 38 -16.58 7.83 1.69
C GLY A 38 -16.77 9.35 1.69
N ASP A 39 -17.65 9.88 2.54
CA ASP A 39 -17.91 11.32 2.66
C ASP A 39 -17.09 11.97 3.78
N MET A 40 -16.28 11.19 4.51
CA MET A 40 -15.31 11.71 5.47
C MET A 40 -14.37 12.69 4.78
N GLU A 41 -14.18 13.86 5.39
CA GLU A 41 -13.18 14.82 4.95
C GLU A 41 -11.79 14.38 5.40
N LEU A 42 -10.84 14.39 4.47
CA LEU A 42 -9.45 14.06 4.76
C LEU A 42 -8.73 15.30 5.33
N PRO A 43 -7.92 15.13 6.38
CA PRO A 43 -7.09 16.20 6.91
C PRO A 43 -6.14 16.76 5.84
N SER A 44 -6.00 18.09 5.81
CA SER A 44 -4.99 18.76 4.96
C SER A 44 -3.59 18.65 5.57
N ASP A 45 -3.50 18.49 6.89
CA ASP A 45 -2.23 18.29 7.57
C ASP A 45 -1.71 16.86 7.34
N ARG A 46 -0.41 16.74 7.04
CA ARG A 46 0.22 15.47 6.68
C ARG A 46 0.34 14.52 7.87
N HIS A 47 0.53 15.04 9.08
CA HIS A 47 0.64 14.24 10.28
C HIS A 47 -0.73 13.66 10.65
N GLU A 48 -1.77 14.49 10.68
CA GLU A 48 -3.14 14.05 10.95
C GLU A 48 -3.62 13.03 9.91
N LEU A 49 -3.33 13.26 8.61
CA LEU A 49 -3.64 12.29 7.56
C LEU A 49 -2.95 10.94 7.81
N ARG A 50 -1.68 10.96 8.19
CA ARG A 50 -0.93 9.74 8.46
C ARG A 50 -1.49 8.97 9.65
N GLU A 51 -1.77 9.65 10.75
CA GLU A 51 -2.37 9.03 11.93
C GLU A 51 -3.72 8.38 11.60
N LEU A 52 -4.54 9.06 10.78
CA LEU A 52 -5.81 8.52 10.28
C LEU A 52 -5.59 7.24 9.44
N LEU A 53 -4.63 7.25 8.52
CA LEU A 53 -4.38 6.10 7.62
C LEU A 53 -3.69 4.92 8.32
N LEU A 54 -2.96 5.14 9.43
CA LEU A 54 -2.29 4.09 10.18
C LEU A 54 -3.24 3.28 11.07
N ASP A 55 -4.47 3.75 11.29
CA ASP A 55 -5.50 3.05 12.08
C ASP A 55 -4.98 2.51 13.43
N GLY A 56 -4.20 3.35 14.13
CA GLY A 56 -3.62 3.01 15.44
C GLY A 56 -2.28 2.26 15.41
N ALA A 57 -1.75 1.88 14.24
CA ALA A 57 -0.37 1.41 14.11
C ALA A 57 0.64 2.56 14.33
N ALA A 58 1.80 2.27 14.93
CA ALA A 58 2.83 3.29 15.17
C ALA A 58 3.51 3.76 13.88
N ASP A 59 3.66 2.85 12.90
CA ASP A 59 4.21 3.14 11.58
C ASP A 59 3.79 2.07 10.55
N TRP A 60 4.19 2.26 9.29
CA TRP A 60 3.87 1.34 8.20
C TRP A 60 4.52 -0.04 8.34
N THR A 61 5.62 -0.15 9.11
CA THR A 61 6.22 -1.45 9.40
C THR A 61 5.32 -2.21 10.35
N GLN A 62 4.91 -1.62 11.46
CA GLN A 62 3.94 -2.24 12.36
C GLN A 62 2.63 -2.57 11.61
N TYR A 63 2.10 -1.61 10.84
CA TYR A 63 0.89 -1.81 10.04
C TYR A 63 0.98 -3.04 9.12
N SER A 64 2.12 -3.22 8.46
CA SER A 64 2.33 -4.37 7.58
C SER A 64 2.46 -5.69 8.34
N TYR A 65 3.22 -5.71 9.44
CA TYR A 65 3.49 -6.94 10.19
C TYR A 65 2.31 -7.39 11.08
N ASP A 66 1.51 -6.45 11.58
CA ASP A 66 0.33 -6.74 12.40
C ASP A 66 -0.90 -7.14 11.56
N GLY A 67 -0.74 -7.22 10.23
CA GLY A 67 -1.76 -7.74 9.32
C GLY A 67 -2.87 -6.75 8.98
N CYS A 68 -2.60 -5.44 9.09
CA CYS A 68 -3.52 -4.39 8.63
C CYS A 68 -3.54 -4.26 7.08
N ALA A 69 -2.77 -5.08 6.38
CA ALA A 69 -2.76 -5.23 4.92
C ALA A 69 -2.55 -6.71 4.53
N LEU A 70 -2.05 -7.01 3.33
CA LEU A 70 -1.74 -8.38 2.91
C LEU A 70 -0.78 -9.06 3.89
N VAL A 71 -1.08 -10.32 4.24
CA VAL A 71 -0.32 -11.11 5.23
C VAL A 71 0.52 -12.21 4.56
N TYR A 72 0.02 -12.82 3.49
CA TYR A 72 0.71 -13.93 2.86
C TYR A 72 1.75 -13.43 1.86
N ASN A 73 2.98 -13.94 2.00
CA ASN A 73 4.09 -13.67 1.09
C ASN A 73 3.73 -13.84 -0.41
N VAL A 74 2.92 -14.84 -0.75
CA VAL A 74 2.47 -15.06 -2.13
C VAL A 74 1.60 -13.91 -2.62
N ASP A 75 0.61 -13.49 -1.84
CA ASP A 75 -0.28 -12.38 -2.19
C ASP A 75 0.50 -11.06 -2.32
N ILE A 76 1.43 -10.81 -1.40
CA ILE A 76 2.33 -9.64 -1.45
C ILE A 76 3.16 -9.67 -2.74
N ALA A 77 3.73 -10.83 -3.09
CA ALA A 77 4.50 -10.98 -4.32
C ALA A 77 3.62 -10.76 -5.57
N GLU A 78 2.43 -11.34 -5.64
CA GLU A 78 1.50 -11.17 -6.77
C GLU A 78 1.06 -9.70 -6.96
N HIS A 79 0.90 -9.00 -5.84
CA HIS A 79 0.56 -7.58 -5.84
C HIS A 79 1.69 -6.72 -6.42
N TYR A 80 2.91 -6.86 -5.90
CA TYR A 80 4.02 -5.94 -6.22
C TYR A 80 4.90 -6.39 -7.40
N PHE A 81 4.98 -7.68 -7.70
CA PHE A 81 5.96 -8.18 -8.69
C PHE A 81 5.45 -8.14 -10.12
N THR A 82 6.37 -7.86 -11.03
CA THR A 82 6.18 -8.15 -12.45
C THR A 82 6.10 -9.67 -12.69
N PRO A 83 5.49 -10.14 -13.79
CA PRO A 83 5.37 -11.57 -14.07
C PRO A 83 6.69 -12.34 -14.06
N SER A 84 7.81 -11.71 -14.47
CA SER A 84 9.13 -12.35 -14.43
C SER A 84 9.69 -12.45 -13.01
N GLN A 85 9.52 -11.42 -12.19
CA GLN A 85 9.91 -11.45 -10.77
C GLN A 85 9.09 -12.48 -10.00
N LEU A 86 7.78 -12.57 -10.26
CA LEU A 86 6.90 -13.57 -9.65
C LEU A 86 7.34 -14.99 -10.01
N ARG A 87 7.59 -15.30 -11.29
CA ARG A 87 8.14 -16.61 -11.70
C ARG A 87 9.46 -16.94 -10.99
N ARG A 88 10.37 -15.96 -10.88
CA ARG A 88 11.66 -16.14 -10.19
C ARG A 88 11.49 -16.39 -8.70
N TYR A 89 10.54 -15.71 -8.07
CA TYR A 89 10.19 -15.91 -6.67
C TYR A 89 9.60 -17.31 -6.46
N MET A 90 8.68 -17.73 -7.35
CA MET A 90 8.00 -19.03 -7.25
C MET A 90 8.91 -20.24 -7.46
N ALA A 91 9.93 -20.10 -8.32
CA ALA A 91 10.92 -21.14 -8.54
C ALA A 91 11.74 -21.50 -7.27
N GLN A 92 11.75 -20.65 -6.25
CA GLN A 92 12.56 -20.80 -5.04
C GLN A 92 11.79 -21.33 -3.82
N ARG A 93 10.62 -21.97 -4.04
CA ARG A 93 9.87 -22.76 -3.04
C ARG A 93 9.20 -21.99 -1.88
N HIS A 94 9.01 -20.68 -1.97
CA HIS A 94 8.12 -19.90 -1.07
C HIS A 94 8.36 -20.10 0.43
N ASP A 95 9.61 -20.09 0.88
CA ASP A 95 9.88 -20.09 2.32
C ASP A 95 9.31 -18.81 2.97
N ALA A 96 8.76 -18.94 4.18
CA ALA A 96 8.33 -17.81 5.00
C ALA A 96 9.51 -16.87 5.33
N SER A 97 10.76 -17.38 5.36
CA SER A 97 11.96 -16.57 5.53
C SER A 97 12.48 -15.92 4.24
N MET A 98 11.74 -16.04 3.13
CA MET A 98 12.24 -15.69 1.82
C MET A 98 12.19 -14.18 1.56
N ALA A 99 13.33 -13.53 1.70
CA ALA A 99 13.55 -12.18 1.21
C ALA A 99 13.66 -12.14 -0.33
N PHE A 100 13.18 -11.07 -0.94
CA PHE A 100 13.41 -10.80 -2.36
C PHE A 100 14.45 -9.68 -2.50
N ASN A 101 15.58 -9.97 -3.14
CA ASN A 101 16.73 -9.07 -3.18
C ASN A 101 17.21 -8.59 -1.79
N GLY A 102 17.05 -9.42 -0.75
CA GLY A 102 17.50 -9.11 0.61
C GLY A 102 16.53 -8.28 1.47
N GLU A 103 15.35 -7.93 0.95
CA GLU A 103 14.24 -7.28 1.69
C GLU A 103 13.14 -8.32 1.96
N THR A 104 12.57 -8.37 3.18
CA THR A 104 11.39 -9.19 3.43
C THR A 104 10.19 -8.63 2.66
N LEU A 105 9.19 -9.47 2.36
CA LEU A 105 8.02 -8.99 1.61
C LEU A 105 7.17 -8.00 2.44
N LEU A 106 7.13 -8.16 3.77
CA LEU A 106 6.48 -7.22 4.68
C LEU A 106 7.21 -5.88 4.74
N ASP A 107 8.54 -5.86 4.73
CA ASP A 107 9.30 -4.60 4.65
C ASP A 107 9.07 -3.88 3.31
N MET A 108 9.05 -4.65 2.23
CA MET A 108 8.74 -4.14 0.89
C MET A 108 7.34 -3.52 0.84
N GLN A 109 6.36 -4.19 1.45
CA GLN A 109 4.99 -3.71 1.57
C GLN A 109 4.92 -2.45 2.43
N ALA A 110 5.55 -2.41 3.61
CA ALA A 110 5.64 -1.21 4.45
C ALA A 110 6.21 0.01 3.67
N ARG A 111 7.20 -0.23 2.79
CA ARG A 111 7.74 0.80 1.90
C ARG A 111 6.73 1.24 0.83
N ALA A 112 5.97 0.31 0.25
CA ALA A 112 4.91 0.62 -0.70
C ALA A 112 3.77 1.43 -0.05
N LEU A 113 3.33 1.04 1.16
CA LEU A 113 2.31 1.72 1.96
C LEU A 113 2.74 3.17 2.28
N ARG A 114 4.01 3.40 2.63
CA ARG A 114 4.54 4.77 2.80
C ARG A 114 4.50 5.59 1.50
N MET A 115 4.74 4.96 0.36
CA MET A 115 4.61 5.63 -0.94
C MET A 115 3.15 5.92 -1.29
N ALA A 116 2.23 5.04 -0.89
CA ALA A 116 0.78 5.22 -1.04
C ALA A 116 0.29 6.42 -0.21
N GLU A 117 0.68 6.52 1.06
CA GLU A 117 0.44 7.69 1.92
C GLU A 117 0.88 9.01 1.23
N HIS A 118 2.10 9.01 0.68
CA HIS A 118 2.62 10.19 -0.02
C HIS A 118 1.81 10.52 -1.28
N LEU A 119 1.36 9.48 -1.99
CA LEU A 119 0.53 9.62 -3.18
C LEU A 119 -0.84 10.20 -2.82
N ILE A 120 -1.49 9.73 -1.75
CA ILE A 120 -2.75 10.29 -1.23
C ILE A 120 -2.58 11.77 -0.99
N GLY A 121 -1.65 12.17 -0.10
CA GLY A 121 -1.51 13.58 0.28
C GLY A 121 -1.06 14.50 -0.87
N LYS A 122 -0.47 13.97 -1.96
CA LYS A 122 -0.17 14.75 -3.17
C LYS A 122 -1.39 15.06 -4.03
N ASN A 123 -2.48 14.31 -3.85
CA ASN A 123 -3.70 14.37 -4.64
C ASN A 123 -4.93 14.78 -3.80
N LEU A 124 -4.73 15.33 -2.59
CA LEU A 124 -5.78 15.95 -1.77
C LEU A 124 -6.03 17.40 -2.15
#